data_AF-A0A1I7B104-F1
#
_entry.id   AF-A0A1I7B104-F1
#
_cell.length_a   1.000
_cell.length_b   1.000
_cell.length_c   1.000
_cell.angle_alpha   90.00
_cell.angle_beta   90.00
_cell.angle_gamma   90.00
#
_symmetry.space_group_name_H-M   'P 1'
#
loop_
_entity.id
_entity.type
_entity.pdbx_description
1 polymer ?
#
loop_
_entity_poly.entity_id
_entity_poly.type
_entity_poly.pdbx_seq_one_letter_code
_entity_poly.pdbx_strand_id
1 'polypeptide(L)'
;MTQVALGMPTTPPPVLSERRETRQLRLGPVGVGSDHPVSVQTMTTTNTTDINGTLQQIAELTASGCDIVRVACPTSDDAEALPVIARKSQIPVIADIHFQPKYVFAAIEAGCAGVRVNPGNIRKFDDQVKEISRAAKDTGTPIRIGVNAGSLDPRMMEKY
;
A
#
# COMPACT_ATOMS: atom_id res chain seq x y z
N MET A 1 35.87 -20.95 10.68
CA MET A 1 34.90 -19.84 10.86
C MET A 1 34.09 -20.13 12.11
N THR A 2 34.22 -19.31 13.14
CA THR A 2 33.50 -19.45 14.41
C THR A 2 32.03 -19.06 14.20
N GLN A 3 31.09 -19.98 14.48
CA GLN A 3 29.67 -19.67 14.46
C GLN A 3 29.37 -18.63 15.55
N VAL A 4 28.85 -17.47 15.14
CA VAL A 4 28.27 -16.48 16.07
C VAL A 4 26.87 -16.97 16.42
N ALA A 5 26.69 -17.44 17.64
CA ALA A 5 25.37 -17.82 18.15
C ALA A 5 24.54 -16.54 18.39
N LEU A 6 23.58 -16.25 17.50
CA LEU A 6 22.74 -15.04 17.54
C LEU A 6 21.67 -15.07 18.65
N GLY A 7 21.65 -16.08 19.52
CA GLY A 7 20.59 -16.28 20.50
C GLY A 7 19.25 -16.61 19.84
N MET A 8 18.33 -17.23 20.58
CA MET A 8 16.94 -17.31 20.10
C MET A 8 16.29 -15.94 20.29
N PRO A 9 15.53 -15.43 19.30
CA PRO A 9 14.76 -14.21 19.49
C PRO A 9 13.85 -14.36 20.71
N THR A 10 13.74 -13.30 21.50
CA THR A 10 12.85 -13.27 22.66
C THR A 10 11.42 -13.55 22.23
N THR A 11 10.67 -14.26 23.08
CA THR A 11 9.23 -14.49 22.85
C THR A 11 8.51 -13.15 22.68
N PRO A 12 7.50 -13.07 21.80
CA PRO A 12 6.74 -11.86 21.61
C PRO A 12 6.19 -11.34 22.94
N PRO A 13 6.13 -10.02 23.12
CA PRO A 13 5.52 -9.45 24.30
C PRO A 13 4.07 -9.96 24.46
N PRO A 14 3.57 -10.05 25.69
CA PRO A 14 2.21 -10.50 25.95
C PRO A 14 1.21 -9.61 25.18
N VAL A 15 0.17 -10.25 24.66
CA VAL A 15 -0.92 -9.57 23.95
C VAL A 15 -1.57 -8.58 24.91
N LEU A 16 -1.36 -7.27 24.66
CA LEU A 16 -1.81 -6.20 25.55
C LEU A 16 -3.34 -6.07 25.64
N SER A 17 -4.05 -6.57 24.63
CA SER A 17 -5.52 -6.60 24.55
C SER A 17 -5.97 -7.56 23.45
N GLU A 18 -7.18 -8.12 23.56
CA GLU A 18 -7.77 -8.91 22.49
C GLU A 18 -7.79 -8.13 21.16
N ARG A 19 -7.47 -8.82 20.08
CA ARG A 19 -7.44 -8.20 18.75
C ARG A 19 -8.87 -7.83 18.34
N ARG A 20 -9.07 -6.57 17.95
CA ARG A 20 -10.36 -6.08 17.46
C ARG A 20 -10.84 -6.88 16.24
N GLU A 21 -12.10 -7.31 16.27
CA GLU A 21 -12.79 -7.89 15.12
C GLU A 21 -12.98 -6.88 13.99
N THR A 22 -12.60 -7.28 12.78
CA THR A 22 -12.63 -6.41 11.59
C THR A 22 -13.08 -7.16 10.35
N ARG A 23 -13.43 -6.41 9.31
CA ARG A 23 -13.72 -6.99 7.99
C ARG A 23 -12.46 -7.61 7.39
N GLN A 24 -12.61 -8.79 6.79
CA GLN A 24 -11.53 -9.43 6.03
C GLN A 24 -11.45 -8.87 4.60
N LEU A 25 -10.22 -8.64 4.12
CA LEU A 25 -9.89 -8.23 2.76
C LEU A 25 -8.65 -8.96 2.27
N ARG A 26 -8.46 -9.01 0.95
CA ARG A 26 -7.33 -9.69 0.30
C ARG A 26 -6.54 -8.70 -0.53
N LEU A 27 -5.23 -8.69 -0.35
CA LEU A 27 -4.25 -7.99 -1.19
C LEU A 27 -3.45 -9.07 -1.92
N GLY A 28 -3.90 -9.46 -3.11
CA GLY A 28 -3.36 -10.65 -3.80
C GLY A 28 -3.44 -11.89 -2.89
N PRO A 29 -2.32 -12.61 -2.62
CA PRO A 29 -2.33 -13.76 -1.72
C PRO A 29 -2.42 -13.40 -0.23
N VAL A 30 -2.19 -12.14 0.17
CA VAL A 30 -2.12 -11.73 1.59
C VAL A 30 -3.52 -11.39 2.11
N GLY A 31 -3.92 -12.02 3.21
CA GLY A 31 -5.15 -11.68 3.94
C GLY A 31 -4.92 -10.57 4.95
N VAL A 32 -5.85 -9.63 5.04
CA VAL A 32 -5.81 -8.52 6.01
C VAL A 32 -7.16 -8.44 6.73
N GLY A 33 -7.11 -8.38 8.06
CA GLY A 33 -8.29 -8.37 8.94
C GLY A 33 -8.08 -9.29 10.15
N SER A 34 -9.07 -9.37 11.04
CA SER A 34 -8.96 -10.07 12.33
C SER A 34 -8.69 -11.57 12.24
N ASP A 35 -8.97 -12.20 11.09
CA ASP A 35 -8.79 -13.64 10.88
C ASP A 35 -7.38 -13.99 10.37
N HIS A 36 -6.56 -12.98 10.04
CA HIS A 36 -5.22 -13.16 9.46
C HIS A 36 -4.15 -12.50 10.33
N PRO A 37 -2.92 -13.02 10.44
CA PRO A 37 -1.83 -12.34 11.13
C PRO A 37 -1.66 -10.87 10.69
N VAL A 38 -1.13 -10.03 11.57
CA VAL A 38 -0.83 -8.63 11.21
C VAL A 38 0.29 -8.62 10.16
N SER A 39 -0.05 -8.24 8.93
CA SER A 39 0.91 -8.17 7.83
C SER A 39 1.92 -7.05 8.03
N VAL A 40 3.19 -7.32 7.74
CA VAL A 40 4.27 -6.34 7.70
C VAL A 40 4.26 -5.63 6.34
N GLN A 41 4.08 -4.31 6.37
CA GLN A 41 4.09 -3.46 5.18
C GLN A 41 5.21 -2.43 5.27
N THR A 42 5.89 -2.19 4.14
CA THR A 42 6.84 -1.07 3.98
C THR A 42 6.64 -0.31 2.66
N MET A 43 7.51 0.65 2.35
CA MET A 43 7.47 1.46 1.15
C MET A 43 8.86 1.55 0.51
N THR A 44 8.93 1.47 -0.82
CA THR A 44 10.17 1.68 -1.56
C THR A 44 10.62 3.13 -1.46
N THR A 45 11.92 3.36 -1.67
CA THR A 45 12.54 4.69 -1.68
C THR A 45 13.10 5.05 -3.05
N THR A 46 13.14 4.10 -3.99
CA THR A 46 13.51 4.31 -5.39
C THR A 46 12.47 5.16 -6.11
N ASN A 47 12.90 5.85 -7.18
CA ASN A 47 11.96 6.40 -8.14
C ASN A 47 11.22 5.26 -8.84
N THR A 48 9.89 5.29 -8.87
CA THR A 48 9.08 4.20 -9.46
C THR A 48 9.36 4.02 -10.95
N THR A 49 9.77 5.08 -11.65
CA THR A 49 10.25 5.02 -13.04
C THR A 49 11.52 4.19 -13.22
N ASP A 50 12.36 4.04 -12.19
CA ASP A 50 13.43 3.04 -12.17
C ASP A 50 12.86 1.67 -11.80
N ILE A 51 12.28 1.02 -12.81
CA ILE A 51 11.63 -0.29 -12.66
C ILE A 51 12.60 -1.33 -12.10
N ASN A 52 13.85 -1.36 -12.56
CA ASN A 52 14.81 -2.38 -12.14
C ASN A 52 15.27 -2.15 -10.70
N GLY A 53 15.63 -0.90 -10.35
CA GLY A 53 15.97 -0.55 -8.98
C GLY A 53 14.82 -0.78 -8.02
N THR A 54 13.59 -0.45 -8.43
CA THR A 54 12.39 -0.69 -7.62
C THR A 54 12.14 -2.19 -7.42
N LEU A 55 12.23 -3.01 -8.47
CA LEU A 55 12.07 -4.47 -8.35
C LEU A 55 13.18 -5.11 -7.51
N GLN A 56 14.42 -4.62 -7.61
CA GLN A 56 15.51 -5.08 -6.77
C GLN A 56 15.26 -4.77 -5.30
N GLN A 57 14.85 -3.54 -4.98
CA GLN A 57 14.50 -3.18 -3.61
C GLN A 57 13.32 -4.00 -3.09
N ILE A 58 12.30 -4.26 -3.91
CA ILE A 58 11.18 -5.13 -3.54
C ILE A 58 11.67 -6.55 -3.18
N ALA A 59 12.61 -7.10 -3.95
CA ALA A 59 13.19 -8.41 -3.64
C ALA A 59 13.95 -8.41 -2.30
N GLU A 60 14.72 -7.37 -2.01
CA GLU A 60 15.43 -7.19 -0.72
C GLU A 60 14.46 -7.08 0.46
N LEU A 61 13.37 -6.32 0.29
CA LEU A 61 12.29 -6.19 1.28
C LEU A 61 11.57 -7.52 1.50
N THR A 62 11.31 -8.27 0.42
CA THR A 62 10.71 -9.61 0.48
C THR A 62 11.61 -10.57 1.27
N ALA A 63 12.91 -10.58 0.99
CA ALA A 63 13.89 -11.40 1.72
C ALA A 63 14.00 -11.03 3.21
N SER A 64 13.63 -9.80 3.57
CA SER A 64 13.59 -9.31 4.95
C SER A 64 12.27 -9.61 5.68
N GLY A 65 11.32 -10.30 5.04
CA GLY A 65 10.03 -10.68 5.61
C GLY A 65 8.92 -9.65 5.43
N CYS A 66 9.02 -8.76 4.45
CA CYS A 66 7.93 -7.85 4.10
C CYS A 66 6.80 -8.60 3.36
N ASP A 67 5.56 -8.44 3.82
CA ASP A 67 4.39 -9.08 3.19
C ASP A 67 3.81 -8.24 2.05
N ILE A 68 3.82 -6.91 2.19
CA ILE A 68 3.19 -5.98 1.25
C ILE A 68 4.12 -4.79 1.04
N VAL A 69 4.33 -4.37 -0.21
CA VAL A 69 5.13 -3.18 -0.52
C VAL A 69 4.27 -2.08 -1.10
N ARG A 70 4.63 -0.84 -0.78
CA ARG A 70 4.04 0.36 -1.40
C ARG A 70 5.06 1.05 -2.30
N VAL A 71 4.60 1.55 -3.44
CA VAL A 71 5.41 2.36 -4.38
C VAL A 71 4.75 3.71 -4.61
N ALA A 72 5.55 4.77 -4.73
CA ALA A 72 5.05 6.13 -4.96
C ALA A 72 4.52 6.27 -6.40
N CYS A 73 3.42 7.01 -6.62
CA CYS A 73 2.94 7.35 -7.96
C CYS A 73 2.60 8.84 -8.09
N PRO A 74 3.59 9.75 -8.02
CA PRO A 74 3.34 11.18 -8.13
C PRO A 74 3.07 11.67 -9.57
N THR A 75 3.61 11.01 -10.59
CA THR A 75 3.54 11.45 -12.00
C THR A 75 2.91 10.42 -12.95
N SER A 76 2.74 10.79 -14.22
CA SER A 76 2.28 9.87 -15.28
C SER A 76 3.26 8.74 -15.52
N ASP A 77 4.56 9.07 -15.54
CA ASP A 77 5.62 8.13 -15.87
C ASP A 77 5.72 7.05 -14.78
N ASP A 78 5.46 7.41 -13.52
CA ASP A 78 5.32 6.44 -12.43
C ASP A 78 4.11 5.51 -12.65
N ALA A 79 2.97 6.06 -13.10
CA ALA A 79 1.77 5.27 -13.39
C ALA A 79 2.01 4.29 -14.55
N GLU A 80 2.76 4.70 -15.56
CA GLU A 80 3.16 3.86 -16.70
C GLU A 80 4.12 2.73 -16.31
N ALA A 81 4.89 2.90 -15.23
CA ALA A 81 5.77 1.86 -14.71
C ALA A 81 5.03 0.79 -13.89
N LEU A 82 3.86 1.12 -13.31
CA LEU A 82 3.10 0.23 -12.42
C LEU A 82 2.78 -1.15 -13.02
N PRO A 83 2.33 -1.29 -14.29
CA PRO A 83 1.99 -2.61 -14.84
C PRO A 83 3.16 -3.58 -14.82
N VAL A 84 4.37 -3.09 -15.09
CA VAL A 84 5.57 -3.93 -15.08
C VAL A 84 5.95 -4.30 -13.65
N ILE A 85 5.90 -3.35 -12.72
CA ILE A 85 6.24 -3.56 -11.31
C ILE A 85 5.24 -4.51 -10.64
N ALA A 86 3.94 -4.25 -10.78
CA ALA A 86 2.88 -5.07 -10.19
C ALA A 86 2.93 -6.52 -10.69
N ARG A 87 3.20 -6.73 -11.99
CA ARG A 87 3.31 -8.06 -12.58
C ARG A 87 4.57 -8.82 -12.16
N LYS A 88 5.71 -8.13 -11.99
CA LYS A 88 7.01 -8.76 -11.71
C LYS A 88 7.33 -8.86 -10.21
N SER A 89 6.65 -8.10 -9.36
CA SER A 89 6.84 -8.13 -7.92
C SER A 89 6.53 -9.51 -7.34
N GLN A 90 7.33 -9.96 -6.38
CA GLN A 90 7.12 -11.23 -5.66
C GLN A 90 6.07 -11.11 -4.55
N ILE A 91 5.74 -9.88 -4.14
CA ILE A 91 4.76 -9.56 -3.10
C ILE A 91 3.73 -8.53 -3.60
N PRO A 92 2.53 -8.45 -3.00
CA PRO A 92 1.53 -7.43 -3.32
C PRO A 92 2.08 -6.01 -3.35
N VAL A 93 1.81 -5.31 -4.46
CA VAL A 93 2.17 -3.89 -4.64
C VAL A 93 0.94 -3.01 -4.41
N ILE A 94 1.09 -2.02 -3.53
CA ILE A 94 0.13 -0.92 -3.34
C ILE A 94 0.66 0.34 -4.03
N ALA A 95 -0.14 0.96 -4.89
CA ALA A 95 0.18 2.27 -5.44
C ALA A 95 -0.18 3.40 -4.45
N ASP A 96 0.74 4.33 -4.20
CA ASP A 96 0.55 5.47 -3.30
C ASP A 96 0.25 6.75 -4.06
N ILE A 97 -1.01 7.20 -3.99
CA ILE A 97 -1.51 8.30 -4.82
C ILE A 97 -1.96 9.46 -3.94
N HIS A 98 -1.37 10.63 -4.20
CA HIS A 98 -1.60 11.83 -3.40
C HIS A 98 -2.38 12.92 -4.12
N PHE A 99 -2.28 13.05 -5.45
CA PHE A 99 -2.68 14.29 -6.12
C PHE A 99 -3.74 14.13 -7.19
N GLN A 100 -3.55 13.19 -8.13
CA GLN A 100 -4.43 13.08 -9.30
C GLN A 100 -5.29 11.82 -9.23
N PRO A 101 -6.62 11.95 -9.26
CA PRO A 101 -7.52 10.80 -9.26
C PRO A 101 -7.30 9.83 -10.43
N LYS A 102 -6.89 10.33 -11.60
CA LYS A 102 -6.65 9.51 -12.80
C LYS A 102 -5.64 8.38 -12.56
N TYR A 103 -4.67 8.59 -11.66
CA TYR A 103 -3.69 7.57 -11.32
C TYR A 103 -4.29 6.42 -10.52
N VAL A 104 -5.43 6.64 -9.84
CA VAL A 104 -6.14 5.57 -9.11
C VAL A 104 -6.65 4.54 -10.09
N PHE A 105 -7.27 5.00 -11.18
CA PHE A 105 -7.72 4.13 -12.27
C PHE A 105 -6.54 3.43 -12.94
N ALA A 106 -5.46 4.18 -13.25
CA ALA A 106 -4.25 3.59 -13.83
C ALA A 106 -3.63 2.50 -12.94
N ALA A 107 -3.61 2.68 -11.61
CA ALA A 107 -3.09 1.68 -10.69
C ALA A 107 -3.99 0.42 -10.60
N ILE A 108 -5.31 0.60 -10.66
CA ILE A 108 -6.28 -0.51 -10.73
C ILE A 108 -6.07 -1.31 -12.02
N GLU A 109 -6.01 -0.62 -13.17
CA GLU A 109 -5.78 -1.22 -14.49
C GLU A 109 -4.41 -1.90 -14.60
N ALA A 110 -3.38 -1.33 -13.95
CA ALA A 110 -2.04 -1.90 -13.87
C ALA A 110 -1.98 -3.22 -13.07
N GLY A 111 -3.04 -3.59 -12.36
CA GLY A 111 -3.09 -4.80 -11.54
C GLY A 111 -2.38 -4.64 -10.19
N CYS A 112 -2.24 -3.43 -9.66
CA CYS A 112 -1.80 -3.26 -8.28
C CYS A 112 -2.76 -3.97 -7.33
N ALA A 113 -2.20 -4.67 -6.33
CA ALA A 113 -2.97 -5.44 -5.37
C ALA A 113 -3.88 -4.56 -4.50
N GLY A 114 -3.51 -3.28 -4.31
CA GLY A 114 -4.33 -2.27 -3.66
C GLY A 114 -3.90 -0.86 -4.06
N VAL A 115 -4.70 0.13 -3.68
CA VAL A 115 -4.36 1.54 -3.89
C VAL A 115 -4.53 2.30 -2.58
N ARG A 116 -3.55 3.14 -2.23
CA ARG A 116 -3.73 4.13 -1.16
C ARG A 116 -4.01 5.50 -1.75
N VAL A 117 -5.04 6.15 -1.23
CA VAL A 117 -5.44 7.51 -1.57
C VAL A 117 -5.34 8.41 -0.34
N ASN A 118 -5.05 9.69 -0.56
CA ASN A 118 -5.15 10.75 0.45
C ASN A 118 -6.19 11.80 0.04
N PRO A 119 -7.43 11.74 0.55
CA PRO A 119 -8.47 12.68 0.18
C PRO A 119 -8.09 14.15 0.42
N GLY A 120 -7.31 14.45 1.47
CA GLY A 120 -6.90 15.82 1.78
C GLY A 120 -5.98 16.47 0.74
N ASN A 121 -5.29 15.67 -0.08
CA ASN A 121 -4.38 16.16 -1.13
C ASN A 121 -4.92 15.96 -2.54
N ILE A 122 -5.87 15.04 -2.75
CA ILE A 122 -6.39 14.74 -4.08
C ILE A 122 -7.42 15.79 -4.48
N ARG A 123 -7.12 16.55 -5.54
CA ARG A 123 -8.03 17.56 -6.07
C ARG A 123 -9.30 16.91 -6.61
N LYS A 124 -10.47 17.44 -6.24
CA LYS A 124 -11.79 16.95 -6.67
C LYS A 124 -12.02 15.47 -6.35
N PHE A 125 -11.41 14.95 -5.27
CA PHE A 125 -11.61 13.57 -4.86
C PHE A 125 -13.10 13.28 -4.61
N ASP A 126 -13.78 14.18 -3.91
CA ASP A 126 -15.21 14.08 -3.57
C ASP A 126 -16.09 13.85 -4.82
N ASP A 127 -15.76 14.48 -5.95
CA ASP A 127 -16.49 14.34 -7.22
C ASP A 127 -16.29 12.97 -7.89
N GLN A 128 -15.24 12.24 -7.52
CA GLN A 128 -14.83 10.98 -8.17
C GLN A 128 -14.89 9.75 -7.26
N VAL A 129 -15.32 9.92 -6.00
CA VAL A 129 -15.44 8.82 -5.03
C VAL A 129 -16.30 7.69 -5.59
N LYS A 130 -17.40 8.01 -6.29
CA LYS A 130 -18.34 7.04 -6.82
C LYS A 130 -17.72 6.18 -7.92
N GLU A 131 -17.02 6.81 -8.85
CA GLU A 131 -16.34 6.16 -9.97
C GLU A 131 -15.16 5.32 -9.48
N ILE A 132 -14.34 5.86 -8.57
CA ILE A 132 -13.24 5.12 -7.94
C ILE A 132 -13.75 3.90 -7.19
N SER A 133 -14.81 4.06 -6.39
CA SER A 133 -15.41 2.96 -5.63
C SER A 133 -15.99 1.88 -6.54
N ARG A 134 -16.58 2.28 -7.68
CA ARG A 134 -17.07 1.33 -8.68
C ARG A 134 -15.93 0.57 -9.34
N ALA A 135 -14.92 1.26 -9.86
CA ALA A 135 -13.77 0.62 -10.50
C ALA A 135 -13.06 -0.36 -9.56
N ALA A 136 -12.81 0.06 -8.32
CA ALA A 136 -12.21 -0.78 -7.29
C ALA A 136 -13.07 -2.00 -6.93
N LYS A 137 -14.40 -1.84 -6.89
CA LYS A 137 -15.32 -2.95 -6.63
C LYS A 137 -15.33 -3.95 -7.79
N ASP A 138 -15.34 -3.47 -9.03
CA ASP A 138 -15.43 -4.30 -10.23
C ASP A 138 -14.16 -5.18 -10.40
N THR A 139 -13.01 -4.70 -9.95
CA THR A 139 -11.74 -5.46 -9.97
C THR A 139 -11.42 -6.15 -8.64
N GLY A 140 -12.19 -5.90 -7.59
CA GLY A 140 -11.90 -6.38 -6.24
C GLY A 140 -10.66 -5.74 -5.59
N THR A 141 -10.16 -4.62 -6.11
CA THR A 141 -8.98 -3.91 -5.60
C THR A 141 -9.31 -3.13 -4.32
N PRO A 142 -8.71 -3.45 -3.16
CA PRO A 142 -8.93 -2.69 -1.94
C PRO A 142 -8.36 -1.27 -2.03
N ILE A 143 -9.10 -0.30 -1.48
CA ILE A 143 -8.68 1.09 -1.35
C ILE A 143 -8.37 1.40 0.11
N ARG A 144 -7.15 1.87 0.40
CA ARG A 144 -6.76 2.40 1.71
C ARG A 144 -6.95 3.92 1.71
N ILE A 145 -7.84 4.42 2.57
CA ILE A 145 -7.98 5.85 2.84
C ILE A 145 -6.94 6.25 3.90
N GLY A 146 -5.92 7.00 3.50
CA GLY A 146 -4.85 7.44 4.41
C GLY A 146 -4.91 8.93 4.69
N VAL A 147 -5.57 9.32 5.77
CA VAL A 147 -5.58 10.69 6.31
C VAL A 147 -4.44 10.85 7.31
N ASN A 148 -3.73 11.98 7.26
CA ASN A 148 -2.64 12.30 8.17
C ASN A 148 -2.73 13.77 8.61
N ALA A 149 -2.23 14.09 9.80
CA ALA A 149 -2.32 15.43 10.39
C ALA A 149 -1.72 16.53 9.50
N GLY A 150 -0.64 16.23 8.79
CA GLY A 150 0.03 17.19 7.89
C GLY A 150 -0.72 17.50 6.58
N SER A 151 -1.83 16.80 6.31
CA SER A 151 -2.70 17.05 5.14
C SER A 151 -4.18 16.93 5.51
N LEU A 152 -4.53 17.36 6.73
CA LEU A 152 -5.92 17.48 7.10
C LEU A 152 -6.62 18.48 6.16
N ASP A 153 -7.85 18.12 5.78
CA ASP A 153 -8.70 19.01 4.98
C ASP A 153 -8.90 20.33 5.74
N PRO A 154 -8.71 21.50 5.10
CA PRO A 154 -8.89 22.80 5.76
C PRO A 154 -10.26 22.94 6.44
N ARG A 155 -11.32 22.32 5.89
CA ARG A 155 -12.67 22.32 6.50
C ARG A 155 -12.69 21.63 7.85
N MET A 156 -11.86 20.61 8.04
CA MET A 156 -11.72 19.89 9.31
C MET A 156 -10.89 20.68 10.31
N MET A 157 -9.85 21.38 9.85
CA MET A 157 -9.02 22.26 10.69
C MET A 157 -9.76 23.50 11.17
N GLU A 158 -10.71 24.02 10.38
CA GLU A 158 -11.54 25.15 10.78
C GLU A 158 -12.63 24.75 11.80
N LYS A 159 -13.08 23.50 11.73
CA LYS A 159 -14.18 23.00 12.56
C LYS A 159 -13.77 22.61 13.99
N TYR A 160 -12.56 22.12 14.20
CA TYR A 160 -12.06 21.55 15.46
C TYR A 160 -10.79 22.26 15.93
#